data_AF-A0AAX1D3U6-F1
#
_entry.id   AF-A0AAX1D3U6-F1
#
_cell.length_a   1.000
_cell.length_b   1.000
_cell.length_c   1.000
_cell.angle_alpha   90.00
_cell.angle_beta   90.00
_cell.angle_gamma   90.00
#
_symmetry.space_group_name_H-M   'P 1'
#
loop_
_entity.id
_entity.type
_entity.pdbx_description
1 polymer ?
#
loop_
_entity_poly.entity_id
_entity_poly.type
_entity_poly.pdbx_seq_one_letter_code
_entity_poly.pdbx_strand_id
1 'polypeptide(L)'
;MAAGVKVAGLLVGWRGYAAAVLVGALAAGGAASAVQAWRYTAQLAEMRADHAEEQAAQATATAAAIEAVRNEERRRMAAVEIARDDAQKQAAAAAADAVGARDERDRLRARADTLARAAVTRDPALADGSPSGAAAVDLLAYMFGRAVDRAEALAGVADRARIAGLTCERIYGGLSKPFR
;
A
#
# COMPACT_ATOMS: atom_id res chain seq x y z
N MET A 1 -30.04 63.28 59.33
CA MET A 1 -31.33 62.81 59.89
C MET A 1 -32.55 63.09 59.01
N ALA A 2 -32.54 64.06 58.08
CA ALA A 2 -33.72 64.40 57.25
C ALA A 2 -34.07 63.40 56.11
N ALA A 3 -33.12 62.57 55.67
CA ALA A 3 -33.38 61.58 54.61
C ALA A 3 -34.19 60.36 55.12
N GLY A 4 -34.01 59.95 56.37
CA GLY A 4 -34.69 58.78 56.95
C GLY A 4 -36.21 58.97 57.15
N VAL A 5 -36.65 60.21 57.41
CA VAL A 5 -38.06 60.53 57.66
C VAL A 5 -38.89 60.57 56.37
N LYS A 6 -38.30 60.98 55.24
CA LYS A 6 -38.99 60.97 53.94
C LYS A 6 -39.26 59.55 53.43
N VAL A 7 -38.40 58.59 53.75
CA VAL A 7 -38.60 57.16 53.43
C VAL A 7 -39.69 56.55 54.32
N ALA A 8 -39.75 56.96 55.60
CA ALA A 8 -40.78 56.49 56.53
C ALA A 8 -42.21 56.92 56.12
N GLY A 9 -42.41 58.13 55.59
CA GLY A 9 -43.72 58.59 55.12
C GLY A 9 -44.23 57.93 53.83
N LEU A 10 -43.34 57.33 53.02
CA LEU A 10 -43.69 56.59 51.80
C LEU A 10 -44.21 55.17 52.08
N LEU A 11 -44.01 54.66 53.31
CA LEU A 11 -44.38 53.30 53.72
C LEU A 11 -45.67 53.24 54.57
N VAL A 12 -46.30 54.38 54.86
CA VAL A 12 -47.57 54.43 55.61
C VAL A 12 -48.77 54.34 54.66
N GLY A 13 -49.64 53.35 54.87
CA GLY A 13 -50.81 53.08 54.04
C GLY A 13 -50.53 52.16 52.84
N TRP A 14 -51.41 52.18 51.83
CA TRP A 14 -51.40 51.23 50.69
C TRP A 14 -50.07 51.12 49.92
N ARG A 15 -49.23 52.18 49.95
CA ARG A 15 -47.93 52.22 49.27
C ARG A 15 -46.88 51.31 49.91
N GLY A 16 -46.92 51.11 51.23
CA GLY A 16 -46.04 50.17 51.93
C GLY A 16 -46.37 48.72 51.56
N TYR A 17 -47.66 48.38 51.48
CA TYR A 17 -48.10 47.08 50.98
C TYR A 17 -47.70 46.86 49.51
N ALA A 18 -47.84 47.87 48.66
CA ALA A 18 -47.42 47.78 47.26
C ALA A 18 -45.91 47.53 47.13
N ALA A 19 -45.07 48.22 47.92
CA ALA A 19 -43.63 48.00 47.93
C ALA A 19 -43.26 46.60 48.46
N ALA A 20 -43.91 46.12 49.51
CA ALA A 20 -43.69 44.78 50.04
C ALA A 20 -44.06 43.68 49.03
N VAL A 21 -45.17 43.84 48.30
CA VAL A 21 -45.58 42.91 47.24
C VAL A 21 -44.56 42.90 46.11
N LEU A 22 -44.04 44.05 45.69
CA LEU A 22 -43.01 44.12 44.64
C LEU A 22 -41.70 43.44 45.05
N VAL A 23 -41.23 43.67 46.28
CA VAL A 23 -40.03 43.00 46.81
C VAL A 23 -40.24 41.50 46.92
N GLY A 24 -41.41 41.07 47.42
CA GLY A 24 -41.78 39.65 47.47
C GLY A 24 -41.82 39.00 46.09
N ALA A 25 -42.38 39.69 45.09
CA ALA A 25 -42.42 39.21 43.71
C ALA A 25 -41.02 39.10 43.08
N LEU A 26 -40.13 40.08 43.33
CA LEU A 26 -38.75 40.04 42.85
C LEU A 26 -37.94 38.92 43.51
N ALA A 27 -38.08 38.74 44.82
CA ALA A 27 -37.41 37.67 45.55
C ALA A 27 -37.90 36.28 45.09
N ALA A 28 -39.21 36.11 44.90
CA ALA A 28 -39.80 34.89 44.38
C ALA A 28 -39.37 34.61 42.93
N GLY A 29 -39.34 35.63 42.06
CA GLY A 29 -38.85 35.52 40.69
C GLY A 29 -37.36 35.15 40.62
N GLY A 30 -36.53 35.78 41.46
CA GLY A 30 -35.11 35.47 41.59
C GLY A 30 -34.88 34.02 42.05
N ALA A 31 -35.56 33.59 43.11
CA ALA A 31 -35.48 32.21 43.60
C ALA A 31 -35.97 31.19 42.56
N ALA A 32 -37.08 31.47 41.89
CA ALA A 32 -37.58 30.61 40.81
C ALA A 32 -36.58 30.49 39.65
N SER A 33 -35.98 31.62 39.24
CA SER A 33 -34.97 31.62 38.17
C SER A 33 -33.73 30.81 38.52
N ALA A 34 -33.25 30.88 39.78
CA ALA A 34 -32.10 30.10 40.25
C ALA A 34 -32.40 28.59 40.24
N VAL A 35 -33.59 28.18 40.71
CA VAL A 35 -34.02 26.77 40.68
C VAL A 35 -34.12 26.27 39.24
N GLN A 36 -34.69 27.07 38.33
CA GLN A 36 -34.77 26.70 36.91
C GLN A 36 -33.36 26.58 36.31
N ALA A 37 -32.46 27.51 36.60
CA ALA A 37 -31.07 27.46 36.14
C ALA A 37 -30.37 26.17 36.60
N TRP A 38 -30.54 25.75 37.85
CA TRP A 38 -29.98 24.48 38.34
C TRP A 38 -30.50 23.26 37.59
N ARG A 39 -31.82 23.21 37.33
CA ARG A 39 -32.43 22.12 36.55
C ARG A 39 -31.90 22.09 35.11
N TYR A 40 -31.79 23.24 34.46
CA TYR A 40 -31.21 23.34 33.12
C TYR A 40 -29.75 22.91 33.10
N THR A 41 -28.93 23.32 34.07
CA THR A 41 -27.53 22.90 34.12
C THR A 41 -27.37 21.40 34.33
N ALA A 42 -28.25 20.78 35.10
CA ALA A 42 -28.25 19.32 35.29
C ALA A 42 -28.62 18.59 33.99
N GLN A 43 -29.69 19.00 33.31
CA GLN A 43 -30.09 18.44 32.01
C GLN A 43 -29.01 18.64 30.94
N LEU A 44 -28.33 19.78 30.95
CA LEU A 44 -27.25 20.09 30.02
C LEU A 44 -26.01 19.22 30.28
N ALA A 45 -25.74 18.87 31.54
CA ALA A 45 -24.67 17.95 31.90
C ALA A 45 -24.96 16.53 31.43
N GLU A 46 -26.20 16.06 31.59
CA GLU A 46 -26.67 14.77 31.10
C GLU A 46 -26.57 14.68 29.57
N MET A 47 -27.15 15.65 28.83
CA MET A 47 -27.05 15.70 27.37
C MET A 47 -25.59 15.73 26.85
N ARG A 48 -24.69 16.42 27.57
CA ARG A 48 -23.26 16.44 27.22
C ARG A 48 -22.58 15.11 27.49
N ALA A 49 -22.96 14.41 28.57
CA ALA A 49 -22.43 13.10 28.89
C ALA A 49 -22.87 12.08 27.83
N ASP A 50 -24.15 12.05 27.47
CA ASP A 50 -24.70 11.19 26.43
C ASP A 50 -24.01 11.46 25.08
N HIS A 51 -23.88 12.72 24.68
CA HIS A 51 -23.15 13.07 23.46
C HIS A 51 -21.66 12.71 23.51
N ALA A 52 -21.00 12.82 24.66
CA ALA A 52 -19.61 12.41 24.79
C ALA A 52 -19.46 10.89 24.65
N GLU A 53 -20.41 10.11 25.19
CA GLU A 53 -20.44 8.66 25.04
C GLU A 53 -20.68 8.25 23.58
N GLU A 54 -21.64 8.89 22.90
CA GLU A 54 -21.89 8.67 21.48
C GLU A 54 -20.67 9.01 20.62
N GLN A 55 -20.00 10.14 20.88
CA GLN A 55 -18.79 10.54 20.16
C GLN A 55 -17.64 9.56 20.43
N ALA A 56 -17.50 9.05 21.65
CA ALA A 56 -16.50 8.03 21.97
C ALA A 56 -16.80 6.70 21.26
N ALA A 57 -18.07 6.28 21.22
CA ALA A 57 -18.51 5.10 20.49
C ALA A 57 -18.27 5.25 18.97
N GLN A 58 -18.52 6.43 18.40
CA GLN A 58 -18.22 6.72 17.00
C GLN A 58 -16.71 6.77 16.72
N ALA A 59 -15.92 7.39 17.60
CA ALA A 59 -14.47 7.44 17.46
C ALA A 59 -13.83 6.04 17.52
N THR A 60 -14.33 5.16 18.39
CA THR A 60 -13.86 3.78 18.48
C THR A 60 -14.30 2.95 17.26
N ALA A 61 -15.55 3.09 16.81
CA ALA A 61 -16.03 2.41 15.60
C ALA A 61 -15.28 2.84 14.34
N THR A 62 -14.99 4.14 14.19
CA THR A 62 -14.21 4.67 13.06
C THR A 62 -12.76 4.20 13.12
N ALA A 63 -12.13 4.22 14.29
CA ALA A 63 -10.77 3.68 14.47
C ALA A 63 -10.70 2.19 14.10
N ALA A 64 -11.68 1.38 14.54
CA ALA A 64 -11.77 -0.03 14.19
C ALA A 64 -11.94 -0.25 12.69
N ALA A 65 -12.79 0.54 12.02
CA ALA A 65 -12.98 0.47 10.57
C ALA A 65 -11.70 0.83 9.80
N ILE A 66 -10.97 1.87 10.23
CA ILE A 66 -9.68 2.25 9.62
C ILE A 66 -8.65 1.13 9.80
N GLU A 67 -8.57 0.55 10.99
CA GLU A 67 -7.60 -0.53 11.26
C GLU A 67 -7.91 -1.78 10.44
N ALA A 68 -9.19 -2.10 10.24
CA ALA A 68 -9.62 -3.18 9.36
C ALA A 68 -9.17 -2.95 7.91
N VAL A 69 -9.32 -1.73 7.39
CA VAL A 69 -8.83 -1.36 6.04
C VAL A 69 -7.31 -1.45 5.96
N ARG A 70 -6.58 -0.92 6.95
CA ARG A 70 -5.10 -0.98 6.99
C ARG A 70 -4.58 -2.42 7.05
N ASN A 71 -5.26 -3.30 7.78
CA ASN A 71 -4.93 -4.72 7.81
C ASN A 71 -5.04 -5.35 6.42
N GLU A 72 -6.09 -5.02 5.67
CA GLU A 72 -6.28 -5.50 4.31
C GLU A 72 -5.24 -4.93 3.35
N GLU A 73 -4.90 -3.65 3.46
CA GLU A 73 -3.81 -3.04 2.69
C GLU A 73 -2.48 -3.75 2.97
N ARG A 74 -2.14 -3.99 4.24
CA ARG A 74 -0.95 -4.75 4.62
C ARG A 74 -0.94 -6.15 4.04
N ARG A 75 -2.08 -6.86 4.06
CA ARG A 75 -2.22 -8.18 3.44
C ARG A 75 -1.95 -8.15 1.94
N ARG A 76 -2.55 -7.18 1.24
CA ARG A 76 -2.38 -7.00 -0.22
C ARG A 76 -0.93 -6.65 -0.58
N MET A 77 -0.33 -5.73 0.17
CA MET A 77 1.07 -5.34 -0.03
C MET A 77 2.03 -6.51 0.23
N ALA A 78 1.79 -7.30 1.28
CA ALA A 78 2.58 -8.50 1.54
C ALA A 78 2.49 -9.53 0.40
N ALA A 79 1.31 -9.70 -0.20
CA ALA A 79 1.15 -10.59 -1.35
C ALA A 79 1.92 -10.10 -2.58
N VAL A 80 1.92 -8.79 -2.84
CA VAL A 80 2.71 -8.17 -3.92
C VAL A 80 4.20 -8.35 -3.67
N GLU A 81 4.65 -8.15 -2.43
CA GLU A 81 6.05 -8.30 -2.03
C GLU A 81 6.56 -9.72 -2.26
N ILE A 82 5.79 -10.73 -1.81
CA ILE A 82 6.12 -12.15 -2.03
C ILE A 82 6.23 -12.45 -3.54
N ALA A 83 5.30 -11.92 -4.35
CA ALA A 83 5.33 -12.12 -5.79
C ALA A 83 6.58 -11.49 -6.42
N ARG A 84 6.97 -10.28 -5.97
CA ARG A 84 8.18 -9.59 -6.41
C ARG A 84 9.45 -10.37 -6.04
N ASP A 85 9.55 -10.85 -4.81
CA ASP A 85 10.72 -11.59 -4.33
C ASP A 85 10.91 -12.89 -5.11
N ASP A 86 9.82 -13.61 -5.38
CA ASP A 86 9.88 -14.80 -6.22
C ASP A 86 10.28 -14.46 -7.67
N ALA A 87 9.75 -13.38 -8.24
CA ALA A 87 10.15 -12.92 -9.58
C ALA A 87 11.65 -12.59 -9.65
N GLN A 88 12.20 -11.95 -8.61
CA GLN A 88 13.64 -11.67 -8.51
C GLN A 88 14.48 -12.94 -8.44
N LYS A 89 14.04 -13.94 -7.66
CA LYS A 89 14.72 -15.25 -7.60
C LYS A 89 14.71 -15.96 -8.95
N GLN A 90 13.57 -15.97 -9.64
CA GLN A 90 13.47 -16.56 -10.98
C GLN A 90 14.33 -15.82 -12.00
N ALA A 91 14.37 -14.49 -11.95
CA ALA A 91 15.23 -13.69 -12.82
C ALA A 91 16.71 -13.95 -12.57
N ALA A 92 17.12 -14.10 -11.30
CA ALA A 92 18.49 -14.44 -10.95
C ALA A 92 18.87 -15.85 -11.44
N ALA A 93 17.98 -16.83 -11.28
CA ALA A 93 18.18 -18.19 -11.79
C ALA A 93 18.31 -18.20 -13.32
N ALA A 94 17.38 -17.57 -14.05
CA ALA A 94 17.43 -17.47 -15.50
C ALA A 94 18.70 -16.74 -16.00
N ALA A 95 19.16 -15.72 -15.27
CA ALA A 95 20.42 -15.04 -15.57
C ALA A 95 21.63 -15.96 -15.38
N ALA A 96 21.67 -16.74 -14.30
CA ALA A 96 22.74 -17.71 -14.06
C ALA A 96 22.75 -18.82 -15.12
N ASP A 97 21.58 -19.36 -15.48
CA ASP A 97 21.43 -20.37 -16.53
C ASP A 97 21.90 -19.82 -17.88
N ALA A 98 21.58 -18.56 -18.21
CA ALA A 98 22.06 -17.90 -19.42
C ALA A 98 23.59 -17.74 -19.46
N VAL A 99 24.24 -17.46 -18.32
CA VAL A 99 25.71 -17.44 -18.23
C VAL A 99 26.26 -18.86 -18.46
N GLY A 100 25.72 -19.86 -17.79
CA GLY A 100 26.16 -21.26 -17.97
C GLY A 100 26.01 -21.74 -19.42
N ALA A 101 24.92 -21.38 -20.10
CA ALA A 101 24.70 -21.70 -21.50
C ALA A 101 25.73 -21.04 -22.44
N ARG A 102 26.12 -19.79 -22.17
CA ARG A 102 27.18 -19.08 -22.92
C ARG A 102 28.53 -19.74 -22.73
N ASP A 103 28.88 -20.13 -21.51
CA ASP A 103 30.14 -20.81 -21.22
C ASP A 103 30.25 -22.14 -21.96
N GLU A 104 29.18 -22.94 -21.97
CA GLU A 104 29.16 -24.21 -22.72
C GLU A 104 29.21 -24.00 -24.24
N ARG A 105 28.53 -22.96 -24.76
CA ARG A 105 28.64 -22.56 -26.17
C ARG A 105 30.09 -22.22 -26.52
N ASP A 106 30.76 -21.42 -25.71
CA ASP A 106 32.12 -20.96 -25.99
C ASP A 106 33.12 -22.11 -25.90
N ARG A 107 32.94 -23.05 -24.96
CA ARG A 107 33.70 -24.31 -24.91
C ARG A 107 33.47 -25.18 -26.14
N LEU A 108 32.23 -25.32 -26.60
CA LEU A 108 31.91 -26.07 -27.81
C LEU A 108 32.58 -25.45 -29.03
N ARG A 109 32.56 -24.12 -29.14
CA ARG A 109 33.22 -23.36 -30.22
C ARG A 109 34.72 -23.59 -30.22
N ALA A 110 35.37 -23.46 -29.06
CA ALA A 110 36.81 -23.72 -28.94
C ALA A 110 37.20 -25.16 -29.32
N ARG A 111 36.37 -26.15 -28.97
CA ARG A 111 36.57 -27.56 -29.38
C ARG A 111 36.39 -27.74 -30.88
N ALA A 112 35.36 -27.12 -31.48
CA ALA A 112 35.13 -27.16 -32.92
C ALA A 112 36.31 -26.55 -33.70
N ASP A 113 36.82 -25.39 -33.28
CA ASP A 113 37.98 -24.73 -33.90
C ASP A 113 39.26 -25.58 -33.79
N THR A 114 39.40 -26.35 -32.71
CA THR A 114 40.52 -27.27 -32.52
C THR A 114 40.42 -28.47 -33.46
N LEU A 115 39.23 -29.06 -33.60
CA LEU A 115 38.96 -30.15 -34.55
C LEU A 115 39.16 -29.70 -36.01
N ALA A 116 38.68 -28.50 -36.36
CA ALA A 116 38.86 -27.90 -37.68
C ALA A 116 40.35 -27.80 -38.05
N ARG A 117 41.17 -27.25 -37.15
CA ARG A 117 42.63 -27.15 -37.33
C ARG A 117 43.31 -28.51 -37.48
N ALA A 118 42.89 -29.53 -36.72
CA ALA A 118 43.44 -30.88 -36.81
C ALA A 118 43.03 -31.63 -38.09
N ALA A 119 41.90 -31.30 -38.72
CA ALA A 119 41.48 -31.88 -39.98
C ALA A 119 42.33 -31.36 -41.15
N VAL A 120 42.64 -30.05 -41.16
CA VAL A 120 43.48 -29.40 -42.19
C VAL A 120 44.89 -29.99 -42.25
N THR A 121 45.45 -30.38 -41.10
CA THR A 121 46.79 -30.99 -41.06
C THR A 121 46.83 -32.43 -41.56
N ARG A 122 45.69 -33.13 -41.61
CA ARG A 122 45.62 -34.54 -42.04
C ARG A 122 45.43 -34.75 -43.54
N ASP A 123 44.74 -33.84 -44.23
CA ASP A 123 44.44 -34.02 -45.66
C ASP A 123 44.45 -32.70 -46.45
N PRO A 124 45.61 -32.31 -47.01
CA PRO A 124 45.76 -31.09 -47.80
C PRO A 124 45.06 -31.13 -49.17
N ALA A 125 44.70 -32.32 -49.67
CA ALA A 125 44.29 -32.56 -51.06
C ALA A 125 42.77 -32.44 -51.32
N LEU A 126 41.96 -32.24 -50.27
CA LEU A 126 40.50 -31.99 -50.38
C LEU A 126 40.13 -30.65 -51.05
N ALA A 127 41.09 -29.91 -51.63
CA ALA A 127 40.94 -28.55 -52.14
C ALA A 127 40.60 -28.46 -53.65
N ASP A 128 40.75 -29.52 -54.43
CA ASP A 128 40.49 -29.49 -55.88
C ASP A 128 39.00 -29.67 -56.18
N GLY A 129 38.23 -28.59 -56.02
CA GLY A 129 36.86 -28.45 -56.57
C GLY A 129 35.74 -28.20 -55.56
N SER A 130 36.02 -28.26 -54.26
CA SER A 130 35.12 -27.85 -53.17
C SER A 130 35.82 -26.77 -52.33
N PRO A 131 35.11 -25.92 -51.54
CA PRO A 131 35.78 -25.15 -50.50
C PRO A 131 36.66 -26.11 -49.70
N SER A 132 37.91 -25.74 -49.43
CA SER A 132 38.79 -26.59 -48.61
C SER A 132 38.02 -27.05 -47.36
N GLY A 133 38.28 -28.25 -46.85
CA GLY A 133 37.57 -28.76 -45.66
C GLY A 133 37.50 -27.73 -44.51
N ALA A 134 38.51 -26.87 -44.39
CA ALA A 134 38.52 -25.69 -43.52
C ALA A 134 37.37 -24.72 -43.80
N ALA A 135 37.21 -24.25 -45.04
CA ALA A 135 36.20 -23.26 -45.42
C ALA A 135 34.75 -23.77 -45.23
N ALA A 136 34.51 -25.07 -45.44
CA ALA A 136 33.20 -25.68 -45.16
C ALA A 136 32.90 -25.73 -43.66
N VAL A 137 33.90 -26.06 -42.83
CA VAL A 137 33.79 -26.06 -41.36
C VAL A 137 33.61 -24.64 -40.83
N ASP A 138 34.32 -23.66 -41.37
CA ASP A 138 34.19 -22.24 -41.00
C ASP A 138 32.78 -21.70 -41.31
N LEU A 139 32.21 -22.04 -42.47
CA LEU A 139 30.83 -21.66 -42.81
C LEU A 139 29.83 -22.30 -41.85
N LEU A 140 29.97 -23.60 -41.54
CA LEU A 140 29.10 -24.29 -40.60
C LEU A 140 29.19 -23.67 -39.19
N ALA A 141 30.40 -23.35 -38.72
CA ALA A 141 30.63 -22.67 -37.45
C ALA A 141 29.99 -21.27 -37.42
N TYR A 142 30.09 -20.51 -38.52
CA TYR A 142 29.44 -19.21 -38.65
C TYR A 142 27.90 -19.32 -38.61
N MET A 143 27.32 -20.25 -39.36
CA MET A 143 25.87 -20.45 -39.40
C MET A 143 25.33 -20.96 -38.06
N PHE A 144 26.03 -21.91 -37.43
CA PHE A 144 25.67 -22.42 -36.12
C PHE A 144 25.76 -21.33 -35.05
N GLY A 145 26.82 -20.51 -35.07
CA GLY A 145 26.94 -19.34 -34.20
C GLY A 145 25.74 -18.39 -34.33
N ARG A 146 25.37 -18.03 -35.57
CA ARG A 146 24.19 -17.19 -35.84
C ARG A 146 22.87 -17.82 -35.38
N ALA A 147 22.74 -19.13 -35.46
CA ALA A 147 21.54 -19.84 -34.98
C ALA A 147 21.47 -19.83 -33.45
N VAL A 148 22.60 -20.11 -32.77
CA VAL A 148 22.70 -20.08 -31.31
C VAL A 148 22.46 -18.67 -30.77
N ASP A 149 23.05 -17.63 -31.37
CA ASP A 149 22.85 -16.25 -30.94
C ASP A 149 21.37 -15.84 -30.99
N ARG A 150 20.64 -16.27 -32.04
CA ARG A 150 19.19 -16.03 -32.13
C ARG A 150 18.41 -16.84 -31.11
N ALA A 151 18.78 -18.10 -30.89
CA ALA A 151 18.13 -18.93 -29.88
C ALA A 151 18.31 -18.35 -28.48
N GLU A 152 19.50 -17.85 -28.15
CA GLU A 152 19.81 -17.18 -26.88
C GLU A 152 18.97 -15.91 -26.70
N ALA A 153 18.89 -15.06 -27.73
CA ALA A 153 18.06 -13.86 -27.69
C ALA A 153 16.58 -14.18 -27.47
N LEU A 154 16.07 -15.22 -28.15
CA LEU A 154 14.69 -15.68 -28.00
C LEU A 154 14.43 -16.26 -26.61
N ALA A 155 15.35 -17.08 -26.08
CA ALA A 155 15.25 -17.62 -24.73
C ALA A 155 15.19 -16.49 -23.70
N GLY A 156 16.06 -15.49 -23.79
CA GLY A 156 16.03 -14.34 -22.89
C GLY A 156 14.73 -13.54 -22.94
N VAL A 157 14.10 -13.40 -24.11
CA VAL A 157 12.76 -12.79 -24.23
C VAL A 157 11.70 -13.68 -23.58
N ALA A 158 11.74 -14.99 -23.84
CA ALA A 158 10.79 -15.95 -23.30
C ALA A 158 10.85 -16.02 -21.77
N ASP A 159 12.04 -16.03 -21.18
CA ASP A 159 12.22 -16.05 -19.72
C ASP A 159 11.66 -14.78 -19.08
N ARG A 160 11.96 -13.61 -19.64
CA ARG A 160 11.40 -12.34 -19.14
C ARG A 160 9.88 -12.30 -19.25
N ALA A 161 9.33 -12.73 -20.38
CA ALA A 161 7.89 -12.78 -20.59
C ALA A 161 7.20 -13.74 -19.61
N ARG A 162 7.79 -14.92 -19.40
CA ARG A 162 7.31 -15.92 -18.44
C ARG A 162 7.33 -15.40 -17.02
N ILE A 163 8.45 -14.82 -16.57
CA ILE A 163 8.58 -14.27 -15.22
C ILE A 163 7.56 -13.15 -15.00
N ALA A 164 7.42 -12.23 -15.97
CA ALA A 164 6.42 -11.17 -15.90
C ALA A 164 5.00 -11.73 -15.81
N GLY A 165 4.63 -12.68 -16.67
CA GLY A 165 3.31 -13.32 -16.66
C GLY A 165 2.99 -14.00 -15.34
N LEU A 166 3.90 -14.85 -14.83
CA LEU A 166 3.72 -15.52 -13.55
C LEU A 166 3.63 -14.54 -12.37
N THR A 167 4.34 -13.41 -12.44
CA THR A 167 4.26 -12.35 -11.44
C THR A 167 2.89 -11.69 -11.47
N CYS A 168 2.39 -11.34 -12.65
CA CYS A 168 1.06 -10.77 -12.83
C CYS A 168 -0.04 -11.70 -12.29
N GLU A 169 0.03 -12.99 -12.62
CA GLU A 169 -0.94 -13.99 -12.13
C GLU A 169 -0.93 -14.09 -10.61
N ARG A 170 0.26 -14.12 -9.98
CA ARG A 170 0.39 -14.19 -8.53
C ARG A 170 -0.09 -12.92 -7.83
N ILE A 171 0.26 -11.75 -8.34
CA ILE A 171 -0.25 -10.47 -7.81
C ILE A 171 -1.77 -10.46 -7.89
N TYR A 172 -2.34 -10.80 -9.05
CA TYR A 172 -3.78 -10.84 -9.23
C TYR A 172 -4.45 -11.80 -8.25
N GLY A 173 -3.95 -13.03 -8.10
CA GLY A 173 -4.48 -14.00 -7.14
C GLY A 173 -4.31 -13.60 -5.67
N GLY A 174 -3.30 -12.78 -5.35
CA GLY A 174 -3.11 -12.20 -4.02
C GLY A 174 -4.14 -11.11 -3.70
N LEU A 175 -4.40 -10.24 -4.69
CA LEU A 175 -5.30 -9.10 -4.58
C LEU A 175 -6.79 -9.49 -4.70
N SER A 176 -7.12 -10.54 -5.47
CA SER A 176 -8.50 -10.97 -5.71
C SER A 176 -9.12 -11.76 -4.54
N LYS A 177 -8.31 -12.16 -3.55
CA LYS A 177 -8.82 -12.84 -2.34
C LYS A 177 -9.78 -11.91 -1.60
N PRO A 178 -11.01 -12.37 -1.28
CA PRO A 178 -12.02 -11.55 -0.63
C PRO A 178 -11.52 -11.09 0.75
N PHE A 179 -11.90 -9.86 1.11
CA PHE A 179 -11.76 -9.32 2.45
C PHE A 179 -12.52 -10.22 3.41
N ARG A 180 -11.82 -10.80 4.39
CA ARG A 180 -12.36 -11.81 5.30
C ARG A 180 -12.58 -11.21 6.68
#